data_AF-A0A2N0PXS4-F1
#
_entry.id   AF-A0A2N0PXS4-F1
#
_cell.length_a   1.000
_cell.length_b   1.000
_cell.length_c   1.000
_cell.angle_alpha   90.00
_cell.angle_beta   90.00
_cell.angle_gamma   90.00
#
_symmetry.space_group_name_H-M   'P 1'
#
loop_
_entity.id
_entity.type
_entity.pdbx_description
1 polymer ?
#
loop_
_entity_poly.entity_id
_entity_poly.type
_entity_poly.pdbx_seq_one_letter_code
_entity_poly.pdbx_strand_id
1 'polypeptide(L)'
;MTIQPENLLVCSTAGKIYAISKIDGSQIWKTELSGVHDGVGSLFVSGDKVYVGMNGCLIALNLIKGTEIWRNSLSGMGYNEISLLVVNINSEGEVTSHEAQSSIVIVASHGKVYGINSESGDILWKNKLKNGGYELPSLIIDSPDKVLVGCGKLVYKINIYDGKTIWQKKVSTCLLGCSHVTMATHQSSLQNAFTYTGFCNNPIAQHSRKEKENNKYEIAYGTNII
;
A
#
# COMPACT_ATOMS: atom_id res chain seq x y z
N MET A 1 -26.09 -17.98 -3.16
CA MET A 1 -25.04 -18.24 -2.16
C MET A 1 -24.57 -16.89 -1.66
N THR A 2 -24.81 -16.57 -0.38
CA THR A 2 -24.36 -15.29 0.19
C THR A 2 -22.87 -15.41 0.50
N ILE A 3 -22.05 -14.64 -0.22
CA ILE A 3 -20.60 -14.60 0.01
C ILE A 3 -20.36 -13.81 1.29
N GLN A 4 -19.72 -14.43 2.28
CA GLN A 4 -19.34 -13.77 3.51
C GLN A 4 -17.94 -13.16 3.39
N PRO A 5 -17.73 -11.87 3.72
CA PRO A 5 -16.43 -11.20 3.63
C PRO A 5 -15.28 -11.97 4.26
N GLU A 6 -15.51 -12.56 5.45
CA GLU A 6 -14.51 -13.29 6.21
C GLU A 6 -14.09 -14.60 5.55
N ASN A 7 -14.81 -15.09 4.55
CA ASN A 7 -14.46 -16.28 3.77
C ASN A 7 -13.72 -15.95 2.47
N LEU A 8 -13.41 -14.67 2.21
CA LEU A 8 -12.67 -14.26 1.03
C LEU A 8 -11.17 -14.09 1.33
N LEU A 9 -10.36 -14.54 0.39
CA LEU A 9 -8.96 -14.16 0.22
C LEU A 9 -8.89 -13.29 -1.03
N VAL A 10 -8.31 -12.09 -0.90
CA VAL A 10 -8.03 -11.23 -2.06
C VAL A 10 -6.55 -11.29 -2.39
N CYS A 11 -6.22 -11.52 -3.65
CA CYS A 11 -4.84 -11.55 -4.13
C CYS A 11 -4.67 -10.79 -5.45
N SER A 12 -3.45 -10.30 -5.68
CA SER A 12 -3.10 -9.50 -6.85
C SER A 12 -1.90 -10.13 -7.54
N THR A 13 -2.01 -10.40 -8.84
CA THR A 13 -0.91 -10.89 -9.66
C THR A 13 -1.15 -10.58 -11.13
N ALA A 14 -0.08 -10.28 -11.88
CA ALA A 14 -0.13 -10.00 -13.32
C ALA A 14 -1.20 -8.97 -13.73
N GLY A 15 -1.26 -7.84 -13.00
CA GLY A 15 -2.22 -6.75 -13.24
C GLY A 15 -3.69 -7.07 -12.94
N LYS A 16 -3.96 -8.21 -12.28
CA LYS A 16 -5.30 -8.72 -12.03
C LYS A 16 -5.52 -8.95 -10.55
N ILE A 17 -6.75 -8.68 -10.11
CA ILE A 17 -7.20 -8.87 -8.74
C ILE A 17 -8.19 -10.03 -8.72
N TYR A 18 -8.02 -10.93 -7.76
CA TYR A 18 -8.85 -12.11 -7.60
C TYR A 18 -9.42 -12.13 -6.19
N ALA A 19 -10.66 -12.58 -6.05
CA ALA A 19 -11.16 -13.10 -4.79
C ALA A 19 -11.35 -14.61 -4.88
N ILE A 20 -10.87 -15.28 -3.85
CA ILE A 20 -10.87 -16.73 -3.72
C ILE A 20 -11.62 -17.09 -2.43
N SER A 21 -12.46 -18.11 -2.49
CA SER A 21 -13.07 -18.72 -1.32
C SER A 21 -12.00 -19.41 -0.47
N LYS A 22 -11.89 -19.03 0.80
CA LYS A 22 -11.02 -19.71 1.77
C LYS A 22 -11.53 -21.10 2.18
N ILE A 23 -12.77 -21.44 1.82
CA ILE A 23 -13.39 -22.72 2.17
C ILE A 23 -12.90 -23.83 1.25
N ASP A 24 -12.86 -23.56 -0.06
CA ASP A 24 -12.62 -24.58 -1.10
C ASP A 24 -11.63 -24.15 -2.19
N GLY A 25 -11.10 -22.93 -2.13
CA GLY A 25 -10.16 -22.40 -3.12
C GLY A 25 -10.80 -21.97 -4.45
N SER A 26 -12.13 -21.97 -4.55
CA SER A 26 -12.82 -21.54 -5.76
C SER A 26 -12.67 -20.03 -6.00
N GLN A 27 -12.52 -19.62 -7.26
CA GLN A 27 -12.52 -18.21 -7.64
C GLN A 27 -13.94 -17.66 -7.57
N ILE A 28 -14.15 -16.62 -6.77
CA ILE A 28 -15.43 -15.93 -6.61
C ILE A 28 -15.59 -14.84 -7.68
N TRP A 29 -14.58 -13.99 -7.82
CA TRP A 29 -14.52 -12.98 -8.87
C TRP A 29 -13.07 -12.70 -9.30
N LYS A 30 -12.94 -12.09 -10.47
CA LYS A 30 -11.69 -11.64 -11.05
C LYS A 30 -11.90 -10.30 -11.73
N THR A 31 -11.00 -9.36 -11.47
CA THR A 31 -11.02 -8.01 -12.04
C THR A 31 -9.71 -7.74 -12.74
N GLU A 32 -9.78 -7.39 -14.01
CA GLU A 32 -8.64 -6.91 -14.79
C GLU A 32 -8.65 -5.38 -14.78
N LEU A 33 -7.63 -4.76 -14.20
CA LEU A 33 -7.61 -3.31 -14.00
C LEU A 33 -7.15 -2.62 -15.29
N SER A 34 -8.04 -1.82 -15.89
CA SER A 34 -7.71 -1.04 -17.08
C SER A 34 -6.62 0.00 -16.77
N GLY A 35 -5.69 0.19 -17.71
CA GLY A 35 -4.63 1.20 -17.61
C GLY A 35 -3.53 0.85 -16.60
N VAL A 36 -3.53 -0.37 -16.07
CA VAL A 36 -2.51 -0.87 -15.13
C VAL A 36 -1.84 -2.10 -15.76
N HIS A 37 -0.51 -2.05 -15.89
CA HIS A 37 0.31 -3.15 -16.41
C HIS A 37 0.74 -4.12 -15.30
N ASP A 38 1.47 -5.19 -15.67
CA ASP A 38 2.14 -6.09 -14.73
C ASP A 38 2.95 -5.30 -13.69
N GLY A 39 2.60 -5.48 -12.42
CA GLY A 39 3.20 -4.75 -11.32
C GLY A 39 2.87 -5.37 -9.97
N VAL A 40 3.62 -4.99 -8.95
CA VAL A 40 3.37 -5.40 -7.57
C VAL A 40 2.25 -4.54 -7.02
N GLY A 41 1.13 -5.17 -6.65
CA GLY A 41 -0.02 -4.50 -6.07
C GLY A 41 0.04 -4.53 -4.56
N SER A 42 -0.15 -3.38 -3.92
CA SER A 42 -0.45 -3.30 -2.49
C SER A 42 -1.95 -3.45 -2.29
N LEU A 43 -2.35 -4.38 -1.43
CA LEU A 43 -3.76 -4.68 -1.14
C LEU A 43 -4.10 -4.35 0.31
N PHE A 44 -5.27 -3.79 0.54
CA PHE A 44 -5.84 -3.65 1.87
C PHE A 44 -7.35 -3.79 1.81
N VAL A 45 -7.92 -4.62 2.69
CA VAL A 45 -9.37 -4.80 2.80
C VAL A 45 -9.85 -4.04 4.02
N SER A 46 -10.86 -3.18 3.84
CA SER A 46 -11.52 -2.48 4.95
C SER A 46 -13.00 -2.31 4.65
N GLY A 47 -13.86 -2.66 5.62
CA GLY A 47 -15.31 -2.65 5.43
C GLY A 47 -15.73 -3.46 4.21
N ASP A 48 -16.43 -2.82 3.27
CA ASP A 48 -16.93 -3.39 2.03
C ASP A 48 -16.00 -3.18 0.81
N LYS A 49 -14.77 -2.68 1.04
CA LYS A 49 -13.84 -2.25 -0.01
C LYS A 49 -12.52 -3.01 0.01
N VAL A 50 -11.95 -3.18 -1.18
CA VAL A 50 -10.54 -3.56 -1.40
C VAL A 50 -9.84 -2.35 -1.99
N TYR A 51 -8.82 -1.85 -1.31
CA TYR A 51 -7.91 -0.83 -1.85
C TYR A 51 -6.74 -1.51 -2.55
N VAL A 52 -6.49 -1.08 -3.78
CA VAL A 52 -5.43 -1.59 -4.64
C VAL A 52 -4.53 -0.42 -5.03
N GLY A 53 -3.29 -0.44 -4.53
CA GLY A 53 -2.24 0.47 -4.95
C GLY A 53 -1.36 -0.21 -6.01
N MET A 54 -1.37 0.26 -7.25
CA MET A 54 -0.54 -0.31 -8.33
C MET A 54 -0.22 0.75 -9.40
N ASN A 55 1.03 0.79 -9.86
CA ASN A 55 1.54 1.66 -10.93
C ASN A 55 1.11 3.13 -10.79
N GLY A 56 1.25 3.71 -9.59
CA GLY A 56 0.85 5.09 -9.35
C GLY A 56 -0.67 5.35 -9.27
N CYS A 57 -1.51 4.30 -9.27
CA CYS A 57 -2.94 4.43 -9.07
C CYS A 57 -3.37 3.83 -7.74
N LEU A 58 -4.35 4.47 -7.09
CA LEU A 58 -5.13 3.89 -6.00
C LEU A 58 -6.55 3.63 -6.51
N ILE A 59 -7.01 2.39 -6.37
CA ILE A 59 -8.31 1.95 -6.87
C ILE A 59 -9.06 1.31 -5.70
N ALA A 60 -10.32 1.66 -5.51
CA ALA A 60 -11.21 0.95 -4.59
C ALA A 60 -12.14 0.04 -5.38
N LEU A 61 -12.17 -1.24 -5.00
CA LEU A 61 -13.10 -2.24 -5.53
C LEU A 61 -14.10 -2.63 -4.46
N ASN A 62 -15.31 -2.99 -4.86
CA ASN A 62 -16.28 -3.64 -3.99
C ASN A 62 -15.77 -5.04 -3.62
N LEU A 63 -15.68 -5.37 -2.33
CA LEU A 63 -15.12 -6.62 -1.83
C LEU A 63 -15.89 -7.86 -2.30
N ILE A 64 -17.21 -7.77 -2.41
CA ILE A 64 -18.07 -8.91 -2.76
C ILE A 64 -18.17 -9.08 -4.27
N LYS A 65 -18.21 -7.98 -5.03
CA LYS A 65 -18.45 -8.00 -6.49
C LYS A 65 -17.18 -7.89 -7.34
N GLY A 66 -16.08 -7.39 -6.76
CA GLY A 66 -14.85 -7.07 -7.50
C GLY A 66 -14.95 -5.84 -8.41
N THR A 67 -16.09 -5.14 -8.43
CA THR A 67 -16.33 -4.00 -9.33
C THR A 67 -15.66 -2.73 -8.80
N GLU A 68 -15.08 -1.93 -9.69
CA GLU A 68 -14.50 -0.62 -9.35
C GLU A 68 -15.57 0.33 -8.78
N ILE A 69 -15.27 0.94 -7.63
CA ILE A 69 -16.07 1.98 -6.98
C ILE A 69 -15.54 3.34 -7.40
N TRP A 70 -14.23 3.55 -7.23
CA TRP A 70 -13.54 4.76 -7.62
C TRP A 70 -12.07 4.49 -7.93
N ARG A 71 -11.44 5.46 -8.59
CA ARG A 71 -10.01 5.45 -8.93
C ARG A 71 -9.40 6.83 -8.79
N ASN A 72 -8.21 6.87 -8.21
CA ASN A 72 -7.36 8.05 -8.15
C ASN A 72 -6.02 7.74 -8.82
N SER A 73 -5.61 8.56 -9.80
CA SER A 73 -4.35 8.41 -10.53
C SER A 73 -3.12 8.90 -9.76
N LEU A 74 -3.29 9.27 -8.48
CA LEU A 74 -2.29 9.86 -7.59
C LEU A 74 -1.40 10.90 -8.28
N SER A 75 -2.04 11.84 -8.98
CA SER A 75 -1.35 12.78 -9.86
C SER A 75 -0.21 13.49 -9.13
N GLY A 76 1.00 13.34 -9.70
CA GLY A 76 2.24 13.83 -9.14
C GLY A 76 3.05 12.81 -8.36
N MET A 77 2.59 11.59 -8.11
CA MET A 77 3.38 10.54 -7.40
C MET A 77 4.19 9.62 -8.32
N GLY A 78 4.02 9.73 -9.65
CA GLY A 78 4.70 8.87 -10.62
C GLY A 78 4.03 7.50 -10.77
N TYR A 79 4.64 6.59 -11.55
CA TYR A 79 4.07 5.29 -11.93
C TYR A 79 4.62 4.10 -11.13
N ASN A 80 4.96 4.30 -9.86
CA ASN A 80 5.73 3.34 -9.07
C ASN A 80 4.86 2.57 -8.07
N GLU A 81 5.49 1.69 -7.29
CA GLU A 81 4.87 1.03 -6.15
C GLU A 81 4.28 2.05 -5.17
N ILE A 82 3.23 1.62 -4.48
CA ILE A 82 2.49 2.42 -3.51
C ILE A 82 2.50 1.67 -2.19
N SER A 83 2.94 2.33 -1.13
CA SER A 83 2.66 1.89 0.24
C SER A 83 1.34 2.49 0.66
N LEU A 84 0.48 1.71 1.33
CA LEU A 84 -0.83 2.19 1.73
C LEU A 84 -1.23 1.69 3.13
N LEU A 85 -2.07 2.48 3.78
CA LEU A 85 -2.62 2.23 5.11
C LEU A 85 -4.03 2.84 5.15
N VAL A 86 -4.98 2.19 5.80
CA VAL A 86 -6.32 2.75 6.03
C VAL A 86 -6.50 3.04 7.50
N VAL A 87 -6.95 4.25 7.83
CA VAL A 87 -7.21 4.69 9.20
C VAL A 87 -8.66 5.09 9.32
N ASN A 88 -9.39 4.44 10.21
CA ASN A 88 -10.76 4.82 10.52
C ASN A 88 -10.72 6.05 11.42
N ILE A 89 -11.39 7.13 11.00
CA ILE A 89 -11.59 8.27 11.86
C ILE A 89 -12.76 7.91 12.77
N ASN A 90 -12.47 7.59 14.02
CA ASN A 90 -13.52 7.57 15.02
C ASN A 90 -13.84 9.02 15.35
N SER A 91 -15.03 9.48 14.98
CA SER A 91 -15.61 10.68 15.57
C SER A 91 -15.68 10.43 17.08
N GLU A 92 -14.78 11.03 17.86
CA GLU A 92 -14.94 11.06 19.32
C GLU A 92 -16.20 11.87 19.62
N GLY A 93 -17.33 11.18 19.77
CA GLY A 93 -18.62 11.78 20.13
C GLY A 93 -19.72 11.51 19.10
N GLU A 94 -20.79 10.89 19.60
CA GLU A 94 -22.09 10.71 18.95
C GLU A 94 -22.14 9.78 17.73
N VAL A 95 -22.39 8.50 18.03
CA VAL A 95 -23.09 7.60 17.12
C VAL A 95 -24.51 8.12 16.94
N THR A 96 -24.74 8.91 15.90
CA THR A 96 -26.06 9.04 15.30
C THR A 96 -26.06 8.30 13.97
N SER A 97 -27.13 7.54 13.79
CA SER A 97 -27.40 6.55 12.75
C SER A 97 -26.94 6.91 11.32
N HIS A 98 -26.38 5.92 10.61
CA HIS A 98 -26.18 5.84 9.15
C HIS A 98 -25.12 6.76 8.50
N GLU A 99 -24.34 7.54 9.25
CA GLU A 99 -23.19 8.23 8.65
C GLU A 99 -22.06 7.23 8.37
N ALA A 100 -21.67 7.11 7.10
CA ALA A 100 -20.60 6.24 6.66
C ALA A 100 -19.35 6.52 7.49
N GLN A 101 -18.80 5.49 8.13
CA GLN A 101 -17.56 5.59 8.89
C GLN A 101 -16.47 6.12 7.95
N SER A 102 -16.15 7.42 8.07
CA SER A 102 -15.22 8.08 7.15
C SER A 102 -13.80 7.68 7.52
N SER A 103 -13.10 7.05 6.59
CA SER A 103 -11.72 6.64 6.77
C SER A 103 -10.81 7.47 5.87
N ILE A 104 -9.55 7.61 6.28
CA ILE A 104 -8.49 8.17 5.43
C ILE A 104 -7.61 7.03 4.97
N VAL A 105 -7.44 6.91 3.66
CA VAL A 105 -6.42 6.07 3.07
C VAL A 105 -5.15 6.90 2.94
N ILE A 106 -4.12 6.53 3.69
CA ILE A 106 -2.78 7.11 3.59
C ILE A 106 -2.03 6.35 2.51
N VAL A 107 -1.59 7.06 1.48
CA VAL A 107 -0.78 6.48 0.40
C VAL A 107 0.56 7.18 0.29
N ALA A 108 1.60 6.42 0.01
CA ALA A 108 2.94 6.94 -0.12
C ALA A 108 3.70 6.31 -1.28
N SER A 109 4.39 7.15 -2.04
CA SER A 109 5.25 6.77 -3.17
C SER A 109 6.13 7.97 -3.53
N HIS A 110 7.33 7.72 -4.06
CA HIS A 110 8.24 8.75 -4.58
C HIS A 110 8.46 9.93 -3.63
N GLY A 111 8.76 9.64 -2.36
CA GLY A 111 8.99 10.65 -1.34
C GLY A 111 7.79 11.57 -1.06
N LYS A 112 6.57 11.14 -1.38
CA LYS A 112 5.32 11.87 -1.15
C LYS A 112 4.36 11.00 -0.35
N VAL A 113 3.51 11.66 0.43
CA VAL A 113 2.45 11.03 1.23
C VAL A 113 1.18 11.83 1.04
N TYR A 114 0.10 11.20 0.59
CA TYR A 114 -1.22 11.81 0.41
C TYR A 114 -2.23 11.16 1.36
N GLY A 115 -3.18 11.96 1.83
CA GLY A 115 -4.39 11.47 2.49
C GLY A 115 -5.54 11.49 1.50
N ILE A 116 -6.22 10.35 1.36
CA ILE A 116 -7.30 10.14 0.40
C ILE A 116 -8.59 9.81 1.17
N ASN A 117 -9.71 10.40 0.77
CA ASN A 117 -11.02 10.06 1.30
C ASN A 117 -11.40 8.62 0.89
N SER A 118 -11.78 7.77 1.84
CA SER A 118 -12.10 6.35 1.59
C SER A 118 -13.31 6.11 0.69
N GLU A 119 -14.26 7.05 0.67
CA GLU A 119 -15.54 6.93 -0.01
C GLU A 119 -15.51 7.51 -1.42
N SER A 120 -14.92 8.70 -1.60
CA SER A 120 -14.86 9.35 -2.93
C SER A 120 -13.56 9.07 -3.70
N GLY A 121 -12.48 8.73 -2.99
CA GLY A 121 -11.14 8.66 -3.59
C GLY A 121 -10.50 10.03 -3.79
N ASP A 122 -11.07 11.12 -3.28
CA ASP A 122 -10.51 12.46 -3.41
C ASP A 122 -9.29 12.68 -2.52
N ILE A 123 -8.36 13.51 -3.00
CA ILE A 123 -7.18 13.91 -2.22
C ILE A 123 -7.59 14.95 -1.18
N LEU A 124 -7.49 14.61 0.10
CA LEU A 124 -7.73 15.52 1.22
C LEU A 124 -6.53 16.44 1.46
N TRP A 125 -5.33 15.88 1.41
CA TRP A 125 -4.09 16.63 1.61
C TRP A 125 -2.90 15.96 0.92
N LYS A 126 -1.84 16.75 0.72
CA LYS A 126 -0.59 16.31 0.10
C LYS A 126 0.61 16.74 0.94
N ASN A 127 1.55 15.83 1.16
CA ASN A 127 2.84 16.12 1.78
C ASN A 127 3.98 15.64 0.88
N LYS A 128 4.86 16.56 0.48
CA LYS A 128 6.14 16.24 -0.14
C LYS A 128 7.21 16.18 0.94
N LEU A 129 7.75 14.98 1.19
CA LEU A 129 8.70 14.74 2.26
C LEU A 129 9.99 15.51 1.98
N LYS A 130 10.33 16.46 2.86
CA LYS A 130 11.52 17.28 2.72
C LYS A 130 12.77 16.41 2.83
N ASN A 131 13.54 16.34 1.75
CA ASN A 131 14.71 15.46 1.60
C ASN A 131 14.40 13.96 1.55
N GLY A 132 13.14 13.56 1.32
CA GLY A 132 12.75 12.15 1.14
C GLY A 132 13.22 11.54 -0.19
N GLY A 133 13.56 12.37 -1.17
CA GLY A 133 14.00 11.90 -2.50
C GLY A 133 12.84 11.31 -3.30
N TYR A 134 13.10 10.22 -4.03
CA TYR A 134 12.16 9.53 -4.92
C TYR A 134 11.91 8.08 -4.50
N GLU A 135 12.26 7.74 -3.27
CA GLU A 135 12.17 6.37 -2.76
C GLU A 135 10.73 6.01 -2.37
N LEU A 136 10.44 4.71 -2.32
CA LEU A 136 9.18 4.19 -1.78
C LEU A 136 9.14 4.37 -0.26
N PRO A 137 8.25 5.21 0.30
CA PRO A 137 8.14 5.37 1.74
C PRO A 137 7.46 4.16 2.40
N SER A 138 7.92 3.75 3.57
CA SER A 138 7.22 2.79 4.45
C SER A 138 6.30 3.53 5.43
N LEU A 139 5.20 2.90 5.83
CA LEU A 139 4.17 3.51 6.67
C LEU A 139 3.87 2.60 7.88
N ILE A 140 3.81 3.16 9.09
CA ILE A 140 3.24 2.49 10.27
C ILE A 140 2.38 3.46 11.06
N ILE A 141 1.29 2.97 11.66
CA ILE A 141 0.47 3.75 12.60
C ILE A 141 1.24 3.89 13.91
N ASP A 142 1.31 5.12 14.43
CA ASP A 142 1.85 5.42 15.77
C ASP A 142 0.72 5.62 16.78
N SER A 143 -0.27 6.42 16.41
CA SER A 143 -1.51 6.66 17.17
C SER A 143 -2.67 6.91 16.19
N PRO A 144 -3.94 6.92 16.62
CA PRO A 144 -5.09 7.12 15.72
C PRO A 144 -5.00 8.36 14.83
N ASP A 145 -4.28 9.38 15.28
CA ASP A 145 -4.09 10.67 14.60
C ASP A 145 -2.69 10.87 13.99
N LYS A 146 -1.76 9.91 14.15
CA LYS A 146 -0.36 10.06 13.71
C LYS A 146 0.17 8.82 13.00
N VAL A 147 0.87 9.07 11.90
CA VAL A 147 1.57 8.05 11.12
C VAL A 147 3.08 8.32 11.14
N LEU A 148 3.87 7.27 11.27
CA LEU A 148 5.31 7.31 11.05
C LEU A 148 5.62 6.88 9.62
N VAL A 149 6.49 7.65 8.97
CA VAL A 149 6.87 7.43 7.58
C VAL A 149 8.38 7.31 7.48
N GLY A 150 8.87 6.21 6.92
CA GLY A 150 10.28 5.98 6.66
C GLY A 150 10.57 6.16 5.17
N CYS A 151 11.52 7.02 4.80
CA CYS A 151 11.82 7.27 3.38
C CYS A 151 13.28 7.68 3.20
N GLY A 152 14.02 6.94 2.39
CA GLY A 152 15.43 7.19 2.16
C GLY A 152 16.26 6.95 3.43
N LYS A 153 16.72 8.06 4.00
CA LYS A 153 17.54 8.07 5.22
C LYS A 153 16.85 8.77 6.40
N LEU A 154 15.57 9.06 6.23
CA LEU A 154 14.80 9.87 7.16
C LEU A 154 13.57 9.11 7.66
N VAL A 155 13.19 9.44 8.90
CA VAL A 155 11.91 9.11 9.49
C VAL A 155 11.15 10.41 9.73
N TYR A 156 9.86 10.38 9.47
CA TYR A 156 8.93 11.50 9.65
C TYR A 156 7.80 11.05 10.56
N LYS A 157 7.28 11.99 11.35
CA LYS A 157 5.98 11.83 12.02
C LYS A 157 5.01 12.83 11.43
N ILE A 158 3.86 12.36 10.99
CA ILE A 158 2.87 13.15 10.24
C ILE A 158 1.52 13.05 10.93
N ASN A 159 0.82 14.18 11.03
CA ASN A 159 -0.58 14.21 11.46
C ASN A 159 -1.48 13.70 10.32
N ILE A 160 -2.35 12.74 10.62
CA ILE A 160 -3.19 12.05 9.63
C ILE A 160 -4.30 12.97 9.06
N TYR A 161 -4.77 13.95 9.83
CA TYR A 161 -5.90 14.79 9.44
C TYR A 161 -5.53 15.89 8.45
N ASP A 162 -4.36 16.51 8.63
CA ASP A 162 -3.92 17.64 7.80
C ASP A 162 -2.66 17.35 6.97
N GLY A 163 -2.06 16.16 7.16
CA GLY A 163 -0.86 15.75 6.45
C GLY A 163 0.40 16.49 6.85
N LYS A 164 0.40 17.35 7.88
CA LYS A 164 1.59 18.12 8.24
C LYS A 164 2.62 17.27 8.97
N THR A 165 3.88 17.46 8.59
CA THR A 165 5.02 16.86 9.30
C THR A 165 5.18 17.52 10.66
N ILE A 166 5.02 16.74 11.73
CA ILE A 166 5.25 17.14 13.12
C ILE A 166 6.76 17.23 13.37
N TRP A 167 7.50 16.19 12.98
CA TRP A 167 8.95 16.20 13.03
C TRP A 167 9.56 15.31 11.94
N GLN A 168 10.84 15.56 11.65
CA GLN A 168 11.66 14.70 10.79
C GLN A 168 13.02 14.45 11.43
N LYS A 169 13.57 13.25 11.23
CA LYS A 169 14.89 12.86 11.76
C LYS A 169 15.66 12.06 10.72
N LYS A 170 16.90 12.46 10.45
CA LYS A 170 17.85 11.65 9.67
C LYS A 170 18.37 10.51 10.56
N VAL A 171 18.15 9.27 10.13
CA VAL A 171 18.52 8.05 10.87
C VAL A 171 19.75 7.36 10.27
N SER A 172 20.12 7.66 9.02
CA SER A 172 21.30 7.11 8.38
C SER A 172 22.10 8.17 7.62
N THR A 173 23.43 8.06 7.66
CA THR A 173 24.36 8.83 6.83
C THR A 173 24.91 8.02 5.67
N CYS A 174 24.56 6.73 5.56
CA CYS A 174 25.13 5.82 4.57
C CYS A 174 24.96 6.38 3.16
N LEU A 175 26.04 6.39 2.37
CA LEU A 175 26.04 6.92 1.00
C LEU A 175 25.72 5.84 -0.05
N LEU A 176 25.92 4.57 0.28
CA LEU A 176 25.79 3.42 -0.61
C LEU A 176 24.73 2.43 -0.07
N GLY A 177 23.98 1.78 -0.96
CA GLY A 177 22.98 0.76 -0.61
C GLY A 177 21.51 1.21 -0.74
N CYS A 178 20.59 0.24 -0.65
CA CYS A 178 19.14 0.49 -0.72
C CYS A 178 18.69 1.38 0.42
N SER A 179 18.06 2.52 0.11
CA SER A 179 17.63 3.50 1.11
C SER A 179 16.16 3.31 1.53
N HIS A 180 15.77 2.05 1.70
CA HIS A 180 14.46 1.72 2.26
C HIS A 180 14.53 1.63 3.78
N VAL A 181 13.59 2.27 4.46
CA VAL A 181 13.52 2.26 5.93
C VAL A 181 12.43 1.29 6.34
N THR A 182 12.78 0.22 7.06
CA THR A 182 11.80 -0.66 7.71
C THR A 182 11.61 -0.23 9.16
N MET A 183 10.36 -0.21 9.65
CA MET A 183 10.04 0.29 10.98
C MET A 183 9.07 -0.63 11.71
N ALA A 184 9.16 -0.65 13.04
CA ALA A 184 8.19 -1.27 13.93
C ALA A 184 8.19 -0.51 15.27
N THR A 185 7.02 -0.43 15.89
CA THR A 185 6.85 -0.04 17.30
C THR A 185 6.24 -1.22 18.05
N HIS A 186 6.31 -1.20 19.39
CA HIS A 186 5.59 -2.19 20.21
C HIS A 186 4.10 -2.21 19.85
N GLN A 187 3.48 -1.03 19.68
CA GLN A 187 2.08 -0.90 19.35
C GLN A 187 1.74 -1.40 17.94
N SER A 188 2.53 -1.08 16.93
CA SER A 188 2.28 -1.56 15.56
C SER A 188 2.43 -3.08 15.48
N SER A 189 3.38 -3.65 16.21
CA SER A 189 3.58 -5.09 16.29
C SER A 189 2.42 -5.78 16.99
N LEU A 190 1.93 -5.22 18.11
CA LEU A 190 0.73 -5.72 18.78
C LEU A 190 -0.48 -5.67 17.86
N GLN A 191 -0.73 -4.54 17.20
CA GLN A 191 -1.88 -4.39 16.29
C GLN A 191 -1.83 -5.43 15.18
N ASN A 192 -0.68 -5.59 14.52
CA ASN A 192 -0.48 -6.60 13.48
C ASN A 192 -0.75 -8.03 13.99
N ALA A 193 -0.30 -8.35 15.20
CA ALA A 193 -0.57 -9.63 15.84
C ALA A 193 -2.08 -9.82 16.12
N PHE A 194 -2.76 -8.79 16.61
CA PHE A 194 -4.21 -8.82 16.88
C PHE A 194 -5.05 -8.92 15.60
N THR A 195 -4.64 -8.27 14.51
CA THR A 195 -5.36 -8.30 13.22
C THR A 195 -4.96 -9.47 12.35
N TYR A 196 -4.09 -10.37 12.83
CA TYR A 196 -3.53 -11.49 12.07
C TYR A 196 -2.90 -11.07 10.74
N THR A 197 -2.34 -9.86 10.69
CA THR A 197 -1.65 -9.32 9.51
C THR A 197 -0.14 -9.37 9.73
N GLY A 198 0.61 -9.92 8.78
CA GLY A 198 2.07 -9.90 8.81
C GLY A 198 2.66 -8.55 8.39
N PHE A 199 3.96 -8.34 8.66
CA PHE A 199 4.71 -7.21 8.11
C PHE A 199 4.92 -7.41 6.59
N CYS A 200 4.04 -6.85 5.76
CA CYS A 200 4.30 -6.67 4.33
C CYS A 200 4.48 -5.19 3.99
N ASN A 201 5.61 -4.60 4.42
CA ASN A 201 6.11 -3.35 3.85
C ASN A 201 6.91 -3.70 2.60
N ASN A 202 6.27 -4.14 1.52
CA ASN A 202 6.95 -4.84 0.42
C ASN A 202 7.93 -3.92 -0.34
N PRO A 203 9.28 -4.03 -0.19
CA PRO A 203 10.22 -3.23 -0.96
C PRO A 203 10.86 -4.05 -2.10
N ILE A 204 10.64 -5.38 -2.15
CA ILE A 204 11.54 -6.31 -2.86
C ILE A 204 10.80 -7.55 -3.40
N ALA A 205 9.65 -7.39 -4.05
CA ALA A 205 9.30 -8.36 -5.10
C ALA A 205 10.08 -8.09 -6.41
N GLN A 206 10.95 -7.07 -6.41
CA GLN A 206 11.70 -6.58 -7.57
C GLN A 206 13.13 -7.14 -7.76
N HIS A 207 13.55 -8.22 -7.10
CA HIS A 207 14.63 -9.05 -7.68
C HIS A 207 13.99 -10.16 -8.53
N SER A 208 13.23 -9.79 -9.56
CA SER A 208 12.43 -10.75 -10.34
C SER A 208 12.27 -10.32 -11.81
N ARG A 209 13.34 -10.44 -12.59
CA ARG A 209 13.34 -10.96 -13.98
C ARG A 209 14.71 -10.85 -14.62
N LYS A 210 15.42 -9.73 -14.45
CA LYS A 210 16.76 -9.52 -15.03
C LYS A 210 17.78 -10.58 -14.64
N GLU A 211 17.81 -11.02 -13.37
CA GLU A 211 18.70 -12.11 -12.94
C GLU A 211 18.28 -13.49 -13.50
N LYS A 212 16.98 -13.75 -13.68
CA LYS A 212 16.50 -14.99 -14.32
C LYS A 212 16.72 -15.01 -15.83
N GLU A 213 16.63 -13.85 -16.49
CA GLU A 213 16.94 -13.68 -17.90
C GLU A 213 18.46 -13.80 -18.12
N ASN A 214 19.28 -13.10 -17.33
CA ASN A 214 20.74 -13.21 -17.38
C ASN A 214 21.22 -14.65 -17.11
N ASN A 215 20.66 -15.36 -16.11
CA ASN A 215 20.97 -16.77 -15.89
C ASN A 215 20.51 -17.69 -17.04
N LYS A 216 19.39 -17.38 -17.72
CA LYS A 216 18.99 -18.14 -18.92
C LYS A 216 19.98 -17.94 -20.07
N TYR A 217 20.54 -16.75 -20.23
CA TYR A 217 21.56 -16.47 -21.24
C TYR A 217 22.91 -17.12 -20.87
N GLU A 218 23.34 -17.10 -19.61
CA GLU A 218 24.57 -17.78 -19.19
C GLU A 218 24.49 -19.31 -19.31
N ILE A 219 23.33 -19.91 -18.99
CA ILE A 219 23.14 -21.36 -19.14
C ILE A 219 22.98 -21.77 -20.61
N ALA A 220 22.42 -20.89 -21.47
CA ALA A 220 22.25 -21.17 -22.90
C ALA A 220 23.52 -20.92 -23.74
N TYR A 221 24.40 -20.01 -23.31
CA TYR A 221 25.58 -19.60 -24.07
C TYR A 221 26.92 -19.96 -23.43
N GLY A 222 26.91 -20.84 -22.41
CA GLY A 222 28.06 -21.61 -21.92
C GLY A 222 29.39 -20.88 -21.93
N THR A 223 29.82 -20.41 -20.75
CA THR A 223 31.13 -19.81 -20.45
C THR A 223 32.23 -20.20 -21.42
N ASN A 224 32.40 -19.40 -22.47
CA ASN A 224 33.58 -19.38 -23.32
C ASN A 224 34.14 -17.99 -23.18
N ILE A 225 35.23 -17.84 -22.42
CA ILE A 225 36.44 -17.12 -22.80
C ILE A 225 37.55 -17.58 -21.83
N ILE A 226 38.52 -18.26 -22.44
CA ILE A 226 39.97 -18.36 -22.19
C ILE A 226 40.52 -17.59 -20.99
#